data_AF-A0A0N8NMF3-F1
#
_entry.id   AF-A0A0N8NMF3-F1
#
_cell.length_a   1.000
_cell.length_b   1.000
_cell.length_c   1.000
_cell.angle_alpha   90.00
_cell.angle_beta   90.00
_cell.angle_gamma   90.00
#
_symmetry.space_group_name_H-M   'P 1'
#
loop_
_entity.id
_entity.type
_entity.pdbx_description
1 polymer ?
#
loop_
_entity_poly.entity_id
_entity_poly.type
_entity_poly.pdbx_seq_one_letter_code
_entity_poly.pdbx_strand_id
1 'polypeptide(L)' 'MEKRNLKQLERLFDSGFKCIKYENGENGEFKAYLKNFETEKIDTIVSSDENEITKMKELIDENSLY' A
#
# COMPACT_ATOMS: atom_id res chain seq x y z
N MET A 1 9.33 -14.39 8.73
CA MET A 1 7.85 -14.29 8.64
C MET A 1 7.52 -13.54 7.37
N GLU A 2 6.61 -14.08 6.58
CA GLU A 2 6.15 -13.44 5.36
C GLU A 2 5.31 -12.21 5.72
N LYS A 3 5.73 -11.04 5.22
CA LYS A 3 5.13 -9.75 5.52
C LYS A 3 3.81 -9.62 4.77
N ARG A 4 2.69 -9.88 5.47
CA ARG A 4 1.36 -10.06 4.87
C ARG A 4 0.90 -8.82 4.11
N ASN A 5 1.27 -7.63 4.58
CA ASN A 5 0.84 -6.37 3.96
C ASN A 5 1.56 -6.11 2.64
N LEU A 6 2.85 -6.50 2.52
CA LEU A 6 3.58 -6.40 1.26
C LEU A 6 2.96 -7.26 0.17
N LYS A 7 2.67 -8.54 0.49
CA LYS A 7 2.01 -9.43 -0.47
C LYS A 7 0.59 -9.00 -0.83
N GLN A 8 -0.13 -8.39 0.12
CA GLN A 8 -1.44 -7.82 -0.17
C GLN A 8 -1.30 -6.61 -1.12
N LEU A 9 -0.32 -5.74 -0.87
CA LEU A 9 -0.07 -4.56 -1.68
C LEU A 9 0.30 -4.93 -3.13
N GLU A 10 1.21 -5.91 -3.31
CA GLU A 10 1.57 -6.47 -4.62
C GLU A 10 0.32 -6.97 -5.37
N ARG A 11 -0.52 -7.78 -4.71
CA ARG A 11 -1.75 -8.30 -5.32
C ARG A 11 -2.75 -7.21 -5.71
N LEU A 12 -2.84 -6.15 -4.92
CA LEU A 12 -3.72 -5.03 -5.22
C LEU A 12 -3.23 -4.30 -6.48
N PHE A 13 -1.91 -4.06 -6.61
CA PHE A 13 -1.33 -3.49 -7.82
C PHE A 13 -1.55 -4.39 -9.05
N ASP A 14 -1.30 -5.70 -8.94
CA ASP A 14 -1.58 -6.67 -10.00
C ASP A 14 -3.06 -6.70 -10.41
N SER A 15 -3.96 -6.36 -9.48
CA SER A 15 -5.41 -6.27 -9.70
C SER A 15 -5.88 -4.89 -10.17
N GLY A 16 -4.95 -4.01 -10.57
CA GLY A 16 -5.27 -2.69 -11.12
C GLY A 16 -5.67 -1.63 -10.10
N PHE A 17 -5.46 -1.88 -8.80
CA PHE A 17 -5.55 -0.80 -7.81
C PHE A 17 -4.36 0.15 -7.95
N LYS A 18 -4.60 1.43 -7.69
CA LYS A 18 -3.54 2.45 -7.55
C LYS A 18 -3.58 3.02 -6.15
N CYS A 19 -2.42 3.29 -5.57
CA CYS A 19 -2.33 4.06 -4.34
C CYS A 19 -2.75 5.50 -4.63
N ILE A 20 -3.71 6.03 -3.87
CA ILE A 20 -4.20 7.41 -4.03
C ILE A 20 -3.71 8.33 -2.92
N LYS A 21 -3.32 7.77 -1.78
CA LYS A 21 -2.79 8.48 -0.62
C LYS A 21 -2.12 7.47 0.30
N TYR A 22 -1.02 7.87 0.94
CA TYR A 22 -0.57 7.23 2.17
C TYR A 22 -0.27 8.28 3.24
N GLU A 23 -0.30 7.86 4.49
CA GLU A 23 0.01 8.70 5.65
C GLU A 23 0.80 7.92 6.69
N ASN A 24 1.67 8.64 7.41
CA ASN A 24 2.33 8.14 8.61
C ASN A 24 1.55 8.70 9.80
N GLY A 25 0.88 7.84 10.56
CA GLY A 25 0.19 8.16 11.80
C GLY A 25 1.17 8.45 12.94
N GLU A 26 0.64 9.03 14.02
CA GLU A 26 1.41 9.58 15.14
C GLU A 26 2.23 8.53 15.91
N ASN A 27 1.86 7.24 15.84
CA ASN A 27 2.53 6.14 16.54
C ASN A 27 3.41 5.26 15.63
N GLY A 28 3.86 5.79 14.49
CA GLY A 28 4.61 4.99 13.50
C GLY A 28 3.74 4.01 12.70
N GLU A 29 2.42 4.13 12.81
CA GLU A 29 1.48 3.41 11.96
C GLU A 29 1.51 4.01 10.55
N PHE A 30 1.67 3.17 9.54
CA PHE A 30 1.54 3.53 8.14
C PHE A 30 0.18 3.09 7.63
N LYS A 31 -0.45 3.95 6.83
CA LYS A 31 -1.73 3.66 6.20
C LYS A 31 -1.71 4.06 4.73
N ALA A 32 -1.99 3.11 3.85
CA ALA A 32 -2.13 3.34 2.41
C ALA A 32 -3.57 3.12 1.97
N TYR A 33 -4.09 4.04 1.18
CA TYR A 33 -5.42 4.00 0.56
C TYR A 33 -5.27 3.70 -0.91
N LEU A 34 -5.92 2.62 -1.36
CA LEU A 34 -5.84 2.14 -2.74
C LEU A 34 -7.21 2.20 -3.40
N LYS A 35 -7.27 2.61 -4.66
CA LYS A 35 -8.49 2.63 -5.47
C LYS A 35 -8.27 1.92 -6.79
N ASN A 36 -9.17 1.02 -7.14
CA ASN A 36 -9.31 0.51 -8.50
C ASN A 36 -10.37 1.38 -9.21
N PHE A 37 -9.97 2.06 -10.28
CA PHE A 37 -10.83 3.02 -10.98
C PHE A 37 -11.81 2.35 -11.96
N GLU A 38 -11.54 1.12 -12.38
CA GLU A 38 -12.43 0.37 -13.28
C GLU A 38 -13.64 -0.21 -12.54
N THR A 39 -13.41 -0.67 -11.31
CA THR A 39 -14.43 -1.32 -10.47
C THR A 39 -14.95 -0.42 -9.36
N GLU A 40 -14.41 0.80 -9.25
CA GLU A 40 -14.67 1.77 -8.18
C GLU A 40 -14.41 1.24 -6.74
N LYS A 41 -13.68 0.13 -6.61
CA LYS A 41 -13.34 -0.46 -5.30
C LYS A 41 -12.25 0.33 -4.59
N ILE A 42 -12.33 0.35 -3.27
CA ILE A 42 -11.34 0.94 -2.38
C ILE A 42 -10.83 -0.13 -1.42
N ASP A 43 -9.53 -0.14 -1.18
CA ASP A 43 -8.86 -0.98 -0.18
C ASP A 43 -7.95 -0.12 0.71
N THR A 44 -7.60 -0.62 1.88
CA THR A 44 -6.74 0.07 2.84
C THR A 44 -5.81 -0.92 3.50
N ILE A 45 -4.51 -0.62 3.46
CA ILE A 45 -3.50 -1.41 4.14
C ILE A 45 -2.91 -0.60 5.29
N VAL A 46 -2.78 -1.24 6.44
CA VAL A 46 -2.21 -0.68 7.66
C VAL A 46 -1.02 -1.53 8.09
N SER A 47 0.11 -0.89 8.40
CA SER A 47 1.27 -1.56 8.99
C SER A 47 1.86 -0.73 10.12
N SER A 48 2.41 -1.39 11.14
CA SER A 48 3.19 -0.75 12.21
C SER A 48 4.62 -1.30 12.28
N ASP A 49 5.03 -2.12 11.31
CA ASP A 49 6.38 -2.68 11.22
C ASP A 49 7.24 -1.78 10.33
N GLU A 50 8.19 -1.05 10.92
CA GLU A 50 9.02 -0.06 10.19
C GLU A 50 9.70 -0.65 8.94
N ASN A 51 10.19 -1.88 9.02
CA ASN A 51 10.83 -2.56 7.90
C ASN A 51 9.83 -2.94 6.79
N GLU A 52 8.55 -3.13 7.13
CA GLU A 52 7.46 -3.40 6.17
C GLU A 52 7.04 -2.09 5.52
N ILE A 53 6.91 -1.04 6.32
CA ILE A 53 6.55 0.32 5.90
C ILE A 53 7.52 0.85 4.85
N THR A 54 8.83 0.71 5.08
CA THR A 54 9.85 1.17 4.11
C THR A 54 9.66 0.48 2.76
N LYS A 55 9.50 -0.84 2.75
CA LYS A 55 9.29 -1.60 1.51
C LYS A 55 7.95 -1.29 0.83
N MET A 56 6.90 -1.02 1.62
CA MET A 56 5.61 -0.62 1.08
C MET A 56 5.69 0.73 0.36
N LYS A 57 6.44 1.69 0.93
CA LYS A 57 6.67 2.99 0.29
C LYS A 57 7.45 2.85 -1.01
N GLU A 58 8.54 2.07 -1.01
CA GLU A 58 9.30 1.76 -2.22
C GLU A 58 8.40 1.18 -3.33
N LEU A 59 7.57 0.19 -2.99
CA LEU A 59 6.65 -0.42 -3.96
C LEU A 59 5.57 0.55 -4.46
N ILE A 60 5.05 1.44 -3.60
CA ILE A 60 4.11 2.49 -4.00
C ILE A 60 4.78 3.45 -4.97
N ASP A 61 6.01 3.90 -4.68
CA ASP A 61 6.74 4.85 -5.50
C ASP A 61 7.06 4.26 -6.89
N GLU A 62 7.49 3.00 -6.95
CA GLU A 62 7.71 2.25 -8.20
C GLU A 62 6.44 2.16 -9.07
N ASN A 63 5.28 1.93 -8.44
CA ASN A 63 3.99 1.83 -9.14
C ASN A 63 3.31 3.19 -9.40
N SER A 64 3.88 4.30 -8.90
CA SER A 64 3.37 5.66 -9.12
C SER A 64 4.11 6.42 -10.21
N LEU A 65 5.27 5.91 -10.65
CA LEU A 65 6.17 6.57 -11.61
C LEU A 65 5.77 6.43 -13.10
N TYR A 66 4.58 5.91 -13.40
CA TYR A 66 4.07 5.74 -14.78
C TYR A 66 2.57 6.08 -14.92
#